data_AF-A0A7S2HJP1-F1
#
_entry.id   AF-A0A7S2HJP1-F1
#
_cell.length_a   1.000
_cell.length_b   1.000
_cell.length_c   1.000
_cell.angle_alpha   90.00
_cell.angle_beta   90.00
_cell.angle_gamma   90.00
#
_symmetry.space_group_name_H-M   'P 1'
#
loop_
_entity.id
_entity.type
_entity.pdbx_description
1 polymer ?
#
loop_
_entity_poly.entity_id
_entity_poly.type
_entity_poly.pdbx_seq_one_letter_code
_entity_poly.pdbx_strand_id
1 'polypeptide(L)'
;LHFKAMNNTFLAFYVIELTLQLAHKHKFFFFDRQGVHWWNLMDASIVVVGVLEFLISMLFASNASWLSGLRMLRLFRLTRAVKIVRMFAQDMSWAEGHNFQTFMIGIIFANTIMMGFQCQYEGLAVWKYLDTIFLFIYVFEILVHMKLQGFGFFCNDVSTMVWNWLDFIIVLGGVVSIFIMPGIQGIQRAMGMAAEPDE
;
A
#
# COMPACT_ATOMS: atom_id res chain seq x y z
N LEU A 1 6.53 -28.37 19.92
CA LEU A 1 5.51 -27.79 20.82
C LEU A 1 5.25 -26.30 20.54
N HIS A 2 6.28 -25.45 20.54
CA HIS A 2 6.18 -23.99 20.37
C HIS A 2 5.34 -23.52 19.17
N PHE A 3 5.53 -24.11 17.99
CA PHE A 3 4.81 -23.70 16.78
C PHE A 3 3.30 -24.02 16.83
N LYS A 4 2.92 -25.11 17.52
CA LYS A 4 1.53 -25.56 17.65
C LYS A 4 0.78 -24.68 18.65
N ALA A 5 1.43 -24.34 19.77
CA ALA A 5 0.89 -23.42 20.78
C ALA A 5 0.69 -22.01 20.19
N MET A 6 1.69 -21.48 19.48
CA MET A 6 1.61 -20.16 18.85
C MET A 6 0.46 -20.06 17.84
N ASN A 7 0.27 -21.10 17.01
CA ASN A 7 -0.81 -21.12 16.01
C ASN A 7 -2.21 -21.15 16.68
N ASN A 8 -2.32 -21.81 17.84
CA ASN A 8 -3.54 -21.86 18.63
C ASN A 8 -3.86 -20.51 19.29
N THR A 9 -2.83 -19.81 19.78
CA THR A 9 -2.96 -18.45 20.34
C THR A 9 -3.42 -17.46 19.28
N PHE A 10 -2.85 -17.52 18.08
CA PHE A 10 -3.31 -16.68 16.96
C PHE A 10 -4.77 -16.98 16.60
N LEU A 11 -5.17 -18.26 16.53
CA LEU A 11 -6.55 -18.64 16.25
C LEU A 11 -7.52 -18.05 17.29
N ALA A 12 -7.17 -18.14 18.58
CA ALA A 12 -7.99 -17.59 19.66
C ALA A 12 -8.16 -16.06 19.54
N PHE A 13 -7.10 -15.34 19.19
CA PHE A 13 -7.17 -13.90 18.96
C PHE A 13 -8.13 -13.55 17.81
N TYR A 14 -8.07 -14.28 16.69
CA TYR A 14 -8.98 -14.06 15.55
C TYR A 14 -10.44 -14.37 15.88
N VAL A 15 -10.71 -15.41 16.67
CA VAL A 15 -12.07 -15.73 17.13
C VAL A 15 -12.63 -14.60 17.99
N ILE A 16 -11.81 -14.02 18.86
CA ILE A 16 -12.20 -12.87 19.70
C ILE A 16 -12.43 -11.61 18.86
N GLU A 17 -11.55 -11.33 17.89
CA GLU A 17 -11.71 -10.21 16.94
C GLU A 17 -13.05 -10.33 16.18
N LEU A 18 -13.39 -11.54 15.72
CA LEU A 18 -14.61 -11.80 14.96
C LEU A 18 -15.87 -11.72 15.82
N THR A 19 -15.85 -12.24 17.05
CA THR A 19 -17.00 -12.13 17.96
C THR A 19 -17.24 -10.70 18.40
N LEU A 20 -16.18 -9.90 18.60
CA LEU A 20 -16.30 -8.47 18.86
C LEU A 20 -16.89 -7.71 17.66
N GLN A 21 -16.49 -8.04 16.43
CA GLN A 21 -17.05 -7.44 15.23
C GLN A 21 -18.53 -7.79 15.02
N LEU A 22 -18.93 -9.04 15.31
CA LEU A 22 -20.33 -9.49 15.28
C LEU A 22 -21.18 -8.83 16.36
N ALA A 23 -20.66 -8.71 17.59
CA ALA A 23 -21.36 -8.09 18.71
C ALA A 23 -21.60 -6.58 18.49
N HIS A 24 -20.64 -5.89 17.87
CA HIS A 24 -20.76 -4.45 17.60
C HIS A 24 -21.71 -4.13 16.43
N LYS A 25 -21.86 -5.02 15.43
CA LYS A 25 -22.65 -4.77 14.21
C LYS A 25 -23.86 -5.71 14.10
N HIS A 26 -24.70 -5.74 15.13
CA HIS A 26 -25.70 -6.80 15.34
C HIS A 26 -26.84 -6.92 14.30
N LYS A 27 -27.06 -5.95 13.39
CA LYS A 27 -28.07 -6.07 12.30
C LYS A 27 -27.71 -5.46 10.93
N PHE A 28 -26.58 -4.78 10.80
CA PHE A 28 -26.13 -4.15 9.54
C PHE A 28 -24.88 -4.81 8.92
N PHE A 29 -24.47 -5.98 9.42
CA PHE A 29 -23.28 -6.67 8.91
C PHE A 29 -23.48 -7.28 7.52
N PHE A 30 -24.70 -7.77 7.22
CA PHE A 30 -25.02 -8.45 5.96
C PHE A 30 -25.74 -7.57 4.92
N PHE A 31 -26.35 -6.46 5.32
CA PHE A 31 -27.28 -5.68 4.49
C PHE A 31 -26.92 -4.20 4.44
N ASP A 32 -25.67 -3.89 4.11
CA ASP A 32 -25.28 -2.51 3.76
C ASP A 32 -24.89 -2.40 2.27
N ARG A 33 -25.35 -1.33 1.62
CA ARG A 33 -25.49 -1.20 0.16
C ARG A 33 -24.20 -0.83 -0.57
N GLN A 34 -23.05 -0.82 0.12
CA GLN A 34 -21.76 -0.28 -0.35
C GLN A 34 -20.63 -1.32 -0.57
N GLY A 35 -20.92 -2.57 -0.91
CA GLY A 35 -19.89 -3.52 -1.39
C GLY A 35 -18.88 -4.03 -0.34
N VAL A 36 -18.87 -3.49 0.89
CA VAL A 36 -18.05 -3.95 2.03
C VAL A 36 -18.47 -5.36 2.53
N HIS A 37 -19.66 -5.82 2.11
CA HIS A 37 -20.24 -7.13 2.44
C HIS A 37 -19.33 -8.31 2.11
N TRP A 38 -18.72 -8.32 0.92
CA TRP A 38 -17.93 -9.46 0.45
C TRP A 38 -16.64 -9.66 1.24
N TRP A 39 -16.00 -8.56 1.66
CA TRP A 39 -14.77 -8.60 2.47
C TRP A 39 -15.00 -9.17 3.86
N ASN A 40 -16.11 -8.77 4.49
CA ASN A 40 -16.49 -9.24 5.81
C ASN A 40 -16.98 -10.69 5.80
N LEU A 41 -17.73 -11.10 4.76
CA LEU A 41 -18.15 -12.49 4.57
C LEU A 41 -16.95 -13.41 4.30
N MET A 42 -15.96 -12.93 3.55
CA MET A 42 -14.71 -13.65 3.32
C MET A 42 -13.94 -13.85 4.63
N ASP A 43 -13.74 -12.79 5.43
CA ASP A 43 -13.08 -12.90 6.74
C ASP A 43 -13.83 -13.88 7.68
N ALA A 44 -15.17 -13.87 7.67
CA ALA A 44 -15.98 -14.81 8.45
C ALA A 44 -15.82 -16.27 7.99
N SER A 45 -15.86 -16.52 6.67
CA SER A 45 -15.66 -17.88 6.14
C SER A 45 -14.27 -18.43 6.43
N ILE A 46 -13.23 -17.58 6.43
CA ILE A 46 -11.86 -17.97 6.77
C ILE A 46 -11.75 -18.42 8.24
N VAL A 47 -12.35 -17.68 9.18
CA VAL A 47 -12.32 -18.06 10.60
C VAL A 47 -13.08 -19.37 10.84
N VAL A 48 -14.20 -19.58 10.15
CA VAL A 48 -14.96 -20.84 10.22
C VAL A 48 -14.12 -22.02 9.70
N VAL A 49 -13.43 -21.87 8.57
CA VAL A 49 -12.52 -22.91 8.03
C VAL A 49 -11.40 -23.23 9.03
N GLY A 50 -10.82 -22.20 9.68
CA GLY A 50 -9.77 -22.39 10.69
C GLY A 50 -10.25 -23.10 11.96
N VAL A 51 -11.46 -22.80 12.44
CA VAL A 51 -12.07 -23.48 13.59
C VAL A 51 -12.41 -24.94 13.26
N LEU A 52 -12.94 -25.20 12.05
CA LEU A 52 -13.22 -26.56 11.58
C LEU A 52 -11.96 -27.39 11.46
N GLU A 53 -10.87 -26.85 10.90
CA GLU A 53 -9.57 -27.53 10.84
C GLU A 53 -9.08 -27.93 12.25
N PHE A 54 -9.19 -27.00 13.21
CA PHE A 54 -8.81 -27.26 14.60
C PHE A 54 -9.64 -28.39 15.23
N LEU A 55 -10.98 -28.34 15.13
CA LEU A 55 -11.88 -29.36 15.67
C LEU A 55 -11.66 -30.74 15.03
N ILE A 56 -11.49 -30.79 13.70
CA ILE A 56 -11.25 -32.03 12.97
C ILE A 56 -9.90 -32.64 13.38
N SER A 57 -8.87 -31.81 13.55
CA SER A 57 -7.55 -32.27 14.00
C SER A 57 -7.54 -32.82 15.44
N MET A 58 -8.49 -32.37 16.28
CA MET A 58 -8.66 -32.82 17.65
C MET A 58 -9.44 -34.14 17.73
N LEU A 59 -10.44 -34.32 16.87
CA LEU A 59 -11.34 -35.49 16.90
C LEU A 59 -10.81 -36.69 16.10
N PHE A 60 -10.10 -36.46 14.99
CA PHE A 60 -9.69 -37.53 14.05
C PHE A 60 -8.17 -37.61 13.93
N ALA A 61 -7.51 -38.12 14.97
CA ALA A 61 -6.06 -38.36 14.96
C ALA A 61 -5.65 -39.66 14.22
N SER A 62 -6.58 -40.56 13.91
CA SER A 62 -6.26 -41.96 13.53
C SER A 62 -6.34 -42.30 12.03
N ASN A 63 -7.05 -41.55 11.17
CA ASN A 63 -7.20 -41.87 9.74
C ASN A 63 -6.61 -40.79 8.82
N ALA A 64 -5.39 -41.02 8.35
CA ALA A 64 -4.46 -39.99 7.90
C ALA A 64 -4.45 -39.64 6.40
N SER A 65 -5.34 -40.20 5.57
CA SER A 65 -5.35 -39.90 4.13
C SER A 65 -5.94 -38.51 3.81
N TRP A 66 -7.09 -38.18 4.39
CA TRP A 66 -7.75 -36.87 4.22
C TRP A 66 -7.08 -35.72 4.99
N LEU A 67 -6.29 -36.05 6.03
CA LEU A 67 -5.48 -35.07 6.78
C LEU A 67 -4.41 -34.41 5.91
N SER A 68 -4.02 -35.03 4.78
CA SER A 68 -3.09 -34.44 3.82
C SER A 68 -3.69 -33.22 3.11
N GLY A 69 -5.00 -33.23 2.82
CA GLY A 69 -5.73 -32.06 2.31
C GLY A 69 -5.84 -30.92 3.32
N LEU A 70 -5.95 -31.24 4.62
CA LEU A 70 -5.92 -30.23 5.69
C LEU A 70 -4.58 -29.49 5.75
N ARG A 71 -3.48 -30.08 5.25
CA ARG A 71 -2.19 -29.36 5.14
C ARG A 71 -2.24 -28.25 4.10
N MET A 72 -3.08 -28.36 3.06
CA MET A 72 -3.32 -27.27 2.11
C MET A 72 -4.15 -26.14 2.72
N LEU A 73 -4.97 -26.39 3.74
CA LEU A 73 -5.68 -25.31 4.46
C LEU A 73 -4.74 -24.30 5.11
N ARG A 74 -3.49 -24.68 5.33
CA ARG A 74 -2.44 -23.78 5.81
C ARG A 74 -2.12 -22.66 4.81
N LEU A 75 -2.42 -22.83 3.50
CA LEU A 75 -2.35 -21.79 2.49
C LEU A 75 -3.37 -20.67 2.74
N PHE A 76 -4.47 -20.93 3.46
CA PHE A 76 -5.38 -19.87 3.90
C PHE A 76 -4.70 -18.87 4.84
N ARG A 77 -3.53 -19.14 5.41
CA ARG A 77 -2.77 -18.10 6.12
C ARG A 77 -2.28 -16.98 5.20
N LEU A 78 -2.12 -17.27 3.91
CA LEU A 78 -1.84 -16.27 2.87
C LEU A 78 -3.03 -15.33 2.66
N THR A 79 -4.24 -15.65 3.14
CA THR A 79 -5.36 -14.67 3.17
C THR A 79 -5.09 -13.52 4.14
N ARG A 80 -4.14 -13.64 5.08
CA ARG A 80 -3.65 -12.47 5.82
C ARG A 80 -3.01 -11.45 4.88
N ALA A 81 -2.34 -11.89 3.81
CA ALA A 81 -1.87 -10.98 2.77
C ALA A 81 -3.04 -10.36 1.98
N VAL A 82 -4.18 -11.03 1.90
CA VAL A 82 -5.42 -10.43 1.36
C VAL A 82 -5.94 -9.31 2.26
N LYS A 83 -5.69 -9.30 3.58
CA LYS A 83 -5.95 -8.12 4.43
C LYS A 83 -5.08 -6.91 4.04
N ILE A 84 -3.85 -7.13 3.58
CA ILE A 84 -3.00 -6.06 3.03
C ILE A 84 -3.62 -5.51 1.76
N VAL A 85 -4.07 -6.39 0.85
CA VAL A 85 -4.80 -6.00 -0.35
C VAL A 85 -6.09 -5.23 0.00
N ARG A 86 -6.79 -5.63 1.06
CA ARG A 86 -7.96 -4.91 1.59
C ARG A 86 -7.61 -3.53 2.12
N MET A 87 -6.50 -3.36 2.84
CA MET A 87 -6.03 -2.04 3.27
C MET A 87 -5.80 -1.12 2.08
N PHE A 88 -5.24 -1.66 1.00
CA PHE A 88 -5.14 -0.88 -0.23
C PHE A 88 -6.52 -0.67 -0.87
N ALA A 89 -7.41 -1.66 -0.90
CA ALA A 89 -8.72 -1.56 -1.53
C ALA A 89 -9.77 -0.73 -0.75
N GLN A 90 -9.47 -0.32 0.48
CA GLN A 90 -10.32 0.60 1.24
C GLN A 90 -10.24 2.02 0.67
N ASP A 91 -11.36 2.74 0.76
CA ASP A 91 -11.47 4.12 0.31
C ASP A 91 -10.41 4.97 1.02
N MET A 92 -9.51 5.58 0.25
CA MET A 92 -8.42 6.40 0.78
C MET A 92 -8.88 7.82 1.12
N SER A 93 -10.16 8.00 1.49
CA SER A 93 -10.79 9.33 1.66
C SER A 93 -10.13 10.17 2.74
N TRP A 94 -9.37 9.55 3.65
CA TRP A 94 -8.51 10.24 4.60
C TRP A 94 -7.48 11.17 3.94
N ALA A 95 -7.09 10.89 2.70
CA ALA A 95 -6.13 11.69 1.94
C ALA A 95 -6.73 13.00 1.41
N GLU A 96 -8.05 13.09 1.20
CA GLU A 96 -8.72 14.37 0.93
C GLU A 96 -8.94 15.20 2.22
N GLY A 97 -8.57 14.65 3.38
CA GLY A 97 -8.73 15.31 4.67
C GLY A 97 -7.77 16.49 4.88
N HIS A 98 -8.24 17.50 5.61
CA HIS A 98 -7.47 18.71 5.95
C HIS A 98 -6.12 18.41 6.63
N ASN A 99 -6.05 17.33 7.42
CA ASN A 99 -4.83 16.92 8.12
C ASN A 99 -3.73 16.50 7.13
N PHE A 100 -4.09 15.75 6.09
CA PHE A 100 -3.15 15.31 5.06
C PHE A 100 -2.73 16.49 4.17
N GLN A 101 -3.69 17.33 3.78
CA GLN A 101 -3.41 18.53 3.00
C GLN A 101 -2.44 19.49 3.73
N THR A 102 -2.63 19.72 5.03
CA THR A 102 -1.73 20.56 5.84
C THR A 102 -0.33 19.96 5.95
N PHE A 103 -0.25 18.63 6.06
CA PHE A 103 1.02 17.91 6.04
C PHE A 103 1.77 18.08 4.70
N MET A 104 1.07 17.94 3.56
CA MET A 104 1.65 18.13 2.23
C MET A 104 2.14 19.57 2.01
N ILE A 105 1.37 20.57 2.46
CA ILE A 105 1.80 21.98 2.43
C ILE A 105 3.10 22.17 3.24
N GLY A 106 3.21 21.53 4.40
CA GLY A 106 4.43 21.56 5.22
C GLY A 106 5.65 20.97 4.49
N ILE A 107 5.45 19.89 3.74
CA ILE A 107 6.51 19.27 2.93
C ILE A 107 6.97 20.19 1.80
N ILE A 108 6.04 20.82 1.08
CA ILE A 108 6.36 21.78 0.01
C ILE A 108 7.15 22.96 0.56
N PHE A 109 6.75 23.48 1.73
CA PHE A 109 7.49 24.56 2.39
C PHE A 109 8.89 24.13 2.80
N ALA A 110 9.04 22.95 3.39
CA ALA A 110 10.34 22.39 3.76
C ALA A 110 11.24 22.17 2.53
N ASN A 111 10.68 21.63 1.44
CA ASN A 111 11.39 21.45 0.17
C ASN A 111 11.87 22.79 -0.42
N THR A 112 11.05 23.84 -0.32
CA THR A 112 11.43 25.19 -0.78
C THR A 112 12.62 25.76 0.01
N ILE A 113 12.61 25.59 1.34
CA ILE A 113 13.73 25.99 2.19
C ILE A 113 14.99 25.19 1.84
N MET A 114 14.83 23.87 1.68
CA MET A 114 15.90 22.94 1.33
C MET A 114 16.58 23.36 0.02
N MET A 115 15.80 23.67 -1.02
CA MET A 115 16.31 24.17 -2.31
C MET A 115 17.09 25.48 -2.14
N GLY A 116 16.66 26.38 -1.25
CA GLY A 116 17.42 27.58 -0.90
C GLY A 116 18.80 27.30 -0.29
N PHE A 117 18.93 26.24 0.51
CA PHE A 117 20.22 25.79 1.05
C PHE A 117 21.07 25.05 0.01
N GLN A 118 20.44 24.32 -0.91
CA GLN A 118 21.13 23.63 -2.00
C GLN A 118 21.91 24.61 -2.88
N CYS A 119 21.35 25.79 -3.17
CA CYS A 119 22.04 26.86 -3.91
C CYS A 119 23.26 27.45 -3.17
N GLN A 120 23.32 27.32 -1.84
CA GLN A 120 24.43 27.85 -1.04
C GLN A 120 25.55 26.82 -0.83
N TYR A 121 25.20 25.54 -0.79
CA TYR A 121 26.13 24.44 -0.52
C TYR A 121 26.01 23.35 -1.59
N GLU A 122 26.56 23.63 -2.77
CA GLU A 122 26.58 22.68 -3.87
C GLU A 122 27.52 21.48 -3.57
N GLY A 123 27.11 20.27 -3.96
CA GLY A 123 27.99 19.08 -3.95
C GLY A 123 27.80 18.09 -2.79
N LEU A 124 26.97 18.37 -1.79
CA LEU A 124 26.68 17.39 -0.73
C LEU A 124 25.78 16.27 -1.24
N ALA A 125 26.16 15.01 -1.00
CA ALA A 125 25.36 13.85 -1.38
C ALA A 125 24.00 13.80 -0.66
N VAL A 126 23.87 14.45 0.50
CA VAL A 126 22.63 14.54 1.26
C VAL A 126 21.48 15.15 0.45
N TRP A 127 21.77 16.09 -0.45
CA TRP A 127 20.76 16.74 -1.28
C TRP A 127 20.07 15.74 -2.20
N LYS A 128 20.83 14.84 -2.84
CA LYS A 128 20.28 13.77 -3.69
C LYS A 128 19.35 12.83 -2.91
N TYR A 129 19.71 12.51 -1.67
CA TYR A 129 18.87 11.68 -0.81
C TYR A 129 17.57 12.41 -0.43
N LEU A 130 17.64 13.70 -0.09
CA LEU A 130 16.48 14.50 0.24
C LEU A 130 15.54 14.67 -0.96
N ASP A 131 16.07 14.98 -2.15
CA ASP A 131 15.31 15.06 -3.40
C ASP A 131 14.58 13.74 -3.70
N THR A 132 15.26 12.61 -3.48
CA THR A 132 14.65 11.28 -3.66
C THR A 132 13.50 11.04 -2.67
N ILE A 133 13.66 11.47 -1.41
CA ILE A 133 12.61 11.34 -0.39
C ILE A 133 11.40 12.22 -0.74
N PHE A 134 11.62 13.48 -1.12
CA PHE A 134 10.52 14.37 -1.53
C PHE A 134 9.79 13.84 -2.76
N LEU A 135 10.52 13.36 -3.77
CA LEU A 135 9.92 12.74 -4.95
C LEU A 135 9.06 11.54 -4.57
N PHE A 136 9.53 10.68 -3.68
CA PHE A 136 8.75 9.51 -3.24
C PHE A 136 7.44 9.92 -2.55
N ILE A 137 7.46 10.98 -1.75
CA ILE A 137 6.27 11.51 -1.08
C ILE A 137 5.28 12.09 -2.10
N TYR A 138 5.74 12.86 -3.09
CA TYR A 138 4.88 13.41 -4.14
C TYR A 138 4.30 12.33 -5.07
N VAL A 139 5.08 11.29 -5.40
CA VAL A 139 4.58 10.11 -6.12
C VAL A 139 3.46 9.43 -5.31
N PHE A 140 3.67 9.25 -4.00
CA PHE A 140 2.68 8.65 -3.14
C PHE A 140 1.37 9.47 -3.07
N GLU A 141 1.47 10.80 -2.94
CA GLU A 141 0.32 11.70 -2.96
C GLU A 141 -0.52 11.55 -4.24
N ILE A 142 0.12 11.55 -5.41
CA ILE A 142 -0.57 11.40 -6.69
C ILE A 142 -1.18 10.00 -6.83
N LEU A 143 -0.49 8.94 -6.40
CA LEU A 143 -1.04 7.59 -6.43
C LEU A 143 -2.31 7.46 -5.59
N VAL A 144 -2.35 8.10 -4.43
CA VAL A 144 -3.52 8.09 -3.54
C VAL A 144 -4.68 8.88 -4.16
N HIS A 145 -4.43 10.08 -4.67
CA HIS A 145 -5.46 10.89 -5.34
C HIS A 145 -6.00 10.24 -6.63
N MET A 146 -5.12 9.66 -7.44
CA MET A 146 -5.51 8.92 -8.63
C MET A 146 -6.38 7.70 -8.30
N LYS A 147 -6.11 7.04 -7.16
CA LYS A 147 -6.95 5.92 -6.69
C LYS A 147 -8.34 6.37 -6.24
N LEU A 148 -8.44 7.52 -5.59
CA LEU A 148 -9.70 8.09 -5.12
C LEU A 148 -10.60 8.57 -6.26
N GLN A 149 -10.01 9.30 -7.22
CA GLN A 149 -10.77 9.95 -8.29
C GLN A 149 -10.89 9.07 -9.56
N GLY A 150 -10.08 8.02 -9.67
CA GLY A 150 -10.07 7.12 -10.82
C GLY A 150 -9.83 7.86 -12.14
N PHE A 151 -10.60 7.52 -13.18
CA PHE A 151 -10.57 8.23 -14.47
C PHE A 151 -11.06 9.69 -14.39
N GLY A 152 -11.70 10.09 -13.29
CA GLY A 152 -12.13 11.48 -13.04
C GLY A 152 -10.99 12.44 -12.68
N PHE A 153 -9.80 11.92 -12.32
CA PHE A 153 -8.64 12.73 -11.96
C PHE A 153 -8.23 13.71 -13.08
N PHE A 154 -8.41 13.32 -14.34
CA PHE A 154 -8.05 14.12 -15.52
C PHE A 154 -9.25 14.79 -16.22
N CYS A 155 -10.49 14.50 -15.82
CA CYS A 155 -11.70 14.91 -16.55
C CYS A 155 -12.73 15.66 -15.69
N ASN A 156 -12.36 16.05 -14.47
CA ASN A 156 -13.15 16.96 -13.63
C ASN A 156 -13.11 18.40 -14.15
N ASP A 157 -13.67 19.34 -13.38
CA ASP A 157 -13.66 20.78 -13.67
C ASP A 157 -12.30 21.29 -14.16
N VAL A 158 -12.33 22.22 -15.14
CA VAL A 158 -11.12 22.74 -15.81
C VAL A 158 -10.11 23.30 -14.81
N SER A 159 -10.57 23.94 -13.74
CA SER A 159 -9.69 24.49 -12.70
C SER A 159 -8.91 23.40 -11.96
N THR A 160 -9.58 22.37 -11.45
CA THR A 160 -8.94 21.27 -10.70
C THR A 160 -8.09 20.38 -11.60
N MET A 161 -8.52 20.20 -12.85
CA MET A 161 -7.75 19.48 -13.87
C MET A 161 -6.37 20.09 -14.09
N VAL A 162 -6.26 21.42 -14.20
CA VAL A 162 -4.98 22.11 -14.44
C VAL A 162 -4.00 21.88 -13.30
N TRP A 163 -4.47 21.94 -12.05
CA TRP A 163 -3.63 21.70 -10.87
C TRP A 163 -3.17 20.25 -10.79
N ASN A 164 -4.07 19.29 -11.02
CA ASN A 164 -3.73 17.86 -11.06
C ASN A 164 -2.69 17.53 -12.15
N TRP A 165 -2.81 18.16 -13.32
CA TRP A 165 -1.84 18.04 -14.41
C TRP A 165 -0.48 18.65 -14.07
N LEU A 166 -0.48 19.79 -13.37
CA LEU A 166 0.75 20.44 -12.90
C LEU A 166 1.50 19.51 -11.95
N ASP A 167 0.84 18.96 -10.93
CA ASP A 167 1.47 18.06 -9.97
C ASP A 167 1.99 16.79 -10.64
N PHE A 168 1.23 16.24 -11.60
CA PHE A 168 1.67 15.10 -12.40
C PHE A 168 2.93 15.41 -13.21
N ILE A 169 3.01 16.58 -13.84
CA ILE A 169 4.19 17.00 -14.61
C ILE A 169 5.40 17.21 -13.71
N ILE A 170 5.22 17.81 -12.53
CA ILE A 170 6.30 17.99 -11.55
C ILE A 170 6.89 16.64 -11.14
N VAL A 171 6.03 15.69 -10.76
CA VAL A 171 6.46 14.35 -10.35
C VAL A 171 7.11 13.60 -11.50
N LEU A 172 6.53 13.67 -12.71
CA LEU A 172 7.08 13.03 -13.90
C LEU A 172 8.49 13.58 -14.22
N GLY A 173 8.67 14.90 -14.17
CA GLY A 173 9.98 15.53 -14.35
C GLY A 173 11.01 15.05 -13.33
N GLY A 174 10.62 14.92 -12.06
CA GLY A 174 11.49 14.38 -11.01
C GLY A 174 11.88 12.92 -11.23
N VAL A 175 10.93 12.06 -11.63
CA VAL A 175 11.19 10.65 -11.95
C VAL A 175 12.12 10.52 -13.15
N VAL A 176 11.88 11.29 -14.22
CA VAL A 176 12.75 11.33 -15.41
C VAL A 176 14.17 11.74 -15.01
N SER A 177 14.29 12.77 -14.16
CA SER A 177 15.58 13.27 -13.70
C SER A 177 16.38 12.23 -12.91
N ILE A 178 15.75 11.57 -11.94
CA ILE A 178 16.44 10.63 -11.05
C ILE A 178 16.69 9.26 -11.72
N PHE A 179 15.77 8.76 -12.54
CA PHE A 179 15.86 7.41 -13.10
C PHE A 179 16.33 7.36 -14.54
N ILE A 180 15.88 8.28 -15.39
CA ILE A 180 16.12 8.19 -16.84
C ILE A 180 17.49 8.75 -17.22
N MET A 181 17.92 9.88 -16.65
CA MET A 181 19.25 10.45 -16.93
C MET A 181 20.42 9.50 -16.65
N PRO A 182 20.53 8.85 -15.48
CA PRO A 182 21.60 7.86 -15.26
C PRO A 182 21.43 6.61 -16.12
N GLY A 183 20.19 6.24 -16.48
CA GLY A 183 19.91 5.14 -17.40
C GLY A 183 20.45 5.42 -18.81
N ILE A 184 20.20 6.63 -19.33
CA ILE A 184 20.72 7.07 -20.63
C ILE A 184 22.25 7.13 -20.60
N GLN A 185 22.86 7.68 -19.54
CA GLN A 185 24.32 7.71 -19.39
C GLN A 185 24.92 6.30 -19.31
N GLY A 186 24.24 5.36 -18.64
CA GLY A 186 24.65 3.95 -18.60
C GLY A 186 24.58 3.28 -19.97
N ILE A 187 23.51 3.53 -20.73
CA ILE A 187 23.32 3.01 -22.09
C ILE A 187 24.32 3.64 -23.07
N GLN A 188 24.60 4.95 -22.96
CA GLN A 188 25.61 5.65 -23.77
C GLN A 188 27.02 5.10 -23.53
N ARG A 189 27.37 4.83 -22.27
CA ARG A 189 28.63 4.15 -21.90
C ARG A 189 28.69 2.72 -22.44
N ALA A 190 27.59 1.98 -22.38
CA ALA A 190 27.50 0.61 -22.88
C ALA A 190 27.57 0.52 -24.42
N MET A 191 27.09 1.54 -25.13
CA MET A 191 27.15 1.63 -26.60
C MET A 191 28.45 2.28 -27.13
N GLY A 192 29.40 2.63 -26.25
CA GLY A 192 30.66 3.25 -26.65
C GLY A 192 30.52 4.66 -27.23
N MET A 193 29.36 5.33 -27.03
CA MET A 193 29.11 6.71 -27.47
C MET A 193 29.56 7.73 -26.41
N ALA A 194 30.51 7.38 -25.55
CA ALA A 194 31.14 8.35 -24.67
C ALA A 194 32.09 9.20 -25.50
N ALA A 195 31.58 10.30 -26.06
CA ALA A 195 32.45 11.44 -26.35
C ALA A 195 33.14 11.83 -25.03
N GLU A 196 34.46 11.93 -25.07
CA GLU A 196 35.28 12.43 -23.97
C GLU A 196 34.71 13.76 -23.42
N PRO A 197 34.73 14.00 -22.11
CA PRO A 197 34.48 15.33 -21.60
C PRO A 197 35.69 16.20 -21.94
N ASP A 198 35.50 17.15 -22.86
CA ASP A 198 36.40 18.30 -22.97
C ASP A 198 36.33 19.10 -21.66
N GLU A 199 37.51 19.57 -21.24
CA GLU A 199 37.92 20.23 -19.98
C GLU A 199 36.91 21.19 -19.29
#